data_AF-A0A9E3Y4N6-F1
#
_entry.id   AF-A0A9E3Y4N6-F1
#
_cell.length_a   1.000
_cell.length_b   1.000
_cell.length_c   1.000
_cell.angle_alpha   90.00
_cell.angle_beta   90.00
_cell.angle_gamma   90.00
#
_symmetry.space_group_name_H-M   'P 1'
#
loop_
_entity.id
_entity.type
_entity.pdbx_description
1 polymer ?
#
loop_
_entity_poly.entity_id
_entity_poly.type
_entity_poly.pdbx_seq_one_letter_code
_entity_poly.pdbx_strand_id
1 'polypeptide(L)' 'MSSKHQVTIPVEALRAAGIEAGDRLVARADGPGRVVFEREVDVLAGFVGALTGVYEPDELTGLRDEWDSPSSMPG' A
#
# COMPACT_ATOMS: atom_id res chain seq x y z
N MET A 1 -31.08 11.43 9.72
CA MET A 1 -30.78 10.90 8.38
C MET A 1 -29.28 10.67 8.28
N SER A 2 -28.83 9.49 7.88
CA SER A 2 -27.40 9.25 7.65
C SER A 2 -27.05 9.68 6.24
N SER A 3 -26.30 10.76 6.09
CA SER A 3 -25.81 11.28 4.79
C SER A 3 -24.61 10.48 4.31
N LYS A 4 -24.79 9.16 4.15
CA LYS A 4 -23.78 8.35 3.47
C LYS A 4 -23.91 8.63 1.98
N HIS A 5 -22.85 9.17 1.38
CA HIS A 5 -22.75 9.45 -0.05
C HIS A 5 -22.59 8.14 -0.85
N GLN A 6 -23.58 7.25 -0.74
CA GLN A 6 -23.61 5.96 -1.40
C GLN A 6 -24.25 6.10 -2.79
N VAL A 7 -23.62 5.46 -3.76
CA VAL A 7 -24.13 5.33 -5.12
C VAL A 7 -24.20 3.85 -5.48
N THR A 8 -25.14 3.49 -6.35
CA THR A 8 -25.18 2.14 -6.92
C THR A 8 -24.31 2.13 -8.18
N ILE A 9 -23.36 1.19 -8.24
CA ILE A 9 -22.52 0.98 -9.42
C ILE A 9 -23.06 -0.24 -10.18
N PRO A 10 -23.32 -0.13 -11.49
CA PRO A 10 -23.75 -1.27 -12.28
C PRO A 10 -22.73 -2.40 -12.29
N VAL A 11 -23.20 -3.64 -12.26
CA VAL A 11 -22.34 -4.84 -12.12
C VAL A 11 -21.42 -5.03 -13.32
N GLU A 12 -21.87 -4.66 -14.51
CA GLU A 12 -21.09 -4.71 -15.74
C GLU A 12 -19.91 -3.73 -15.71
N ALA A 13 -20.07 -2.57 -15.07
CA ALA A 13 -18.98 -1.60 -14.92
C ALA A 13 -17.90 -2.13 -13.96
N LEU A 14 -18.32 -2.78 -12.86
CA LEU A 14 -17.39 -3.44 -11.93
C LEU A 14 -16.62 -4.57 -12.62
N ARG A 15 -17.31 -5.43 -13.37
CA ARG A 15 -16.68 -6.52 -14.13
C ARG A 15 -15.71 -6.01 -15.19
N ALA A 16 -16.08 -4.98 -15.93
CA ALA A 16 -15.20 -4.37 -16.93
C ALA A 16 -13.95 -3.74 -16.29
N ALA A 17 -14.08 -3.19 -15.07
CA ALA A 17 -12.97 -2.69 -14.27
C ALA A 17 -12.19 -3.80 -13.54
N GLY A 18 -12.62 -5.06 -13.62
CA GLY A 18 -12.04 -6.18 -12.91
C GLY A 18 -12.18 -6.12 -11.40
N ILE A 19 -13.15 -5.35 -10.87
CA ILE A 19 -13.40 -5.15 -9.44
C ILE A 19 -14.40 -6.20 -8.92
N GLU A 20 -14.10 -6.79 -7.77
CA GLU A 20 -14.94 -7.80 -7.12
C GLU A 20 -15.38 -7.37 -5.71
N ALA A 21 -16.42 -8.02 -5.19
CA ALA A 21 -16.86 -7.79 -3.83
C ALA A 21 -15.77 -8.22 -2.83
N GLY A 22 -15.41 -7.31 -1.92
CA GLY A 22 -14.30 -7.51 -0.98
C GLY A 22 -13.01 -6.78 -1.38
N ASP A 23 -12.91 -6.29 -2.62
CA ASP A 23 -11.80 -5.42 -3.01
C ASP A 23 -11.79 -4.13 -2.20
N ARG A 24 -10.59 -3.72 -1.78
CA ARG A 24 -10.35 -2.36 -1.29
C ARG A 24 -10.05 -1.45 -2.46
N LEU A 25 -10.70 -0.28 -2.47
CA LEU A 25 -10.59 0.69 -3.55
C LEU A 25 -10.18 2.05 -2.99
N VAL A 26 -9.35 2.77 -3.74
CA VAL A 26 -9.06 4.18 -3.53
C VAL A 26 -9.91 4.98 -4.50
N ALA A 27 -10.68 5.94 -3.97
CA ALA A 27 -11.46 6.88 -4.77
C ALA A 27 -10.72 8.22 -4.88
N ARG A 28 -10.55 8.72 -6.10
CA ARG A 28 -9.91 10.02 -6.37
C ARG A 28 -10.73 10.84 -7.35
N ALA A 29 -10.73 12.16 -7.15
CA ALA A 29 -11.28 13.08 -8.14
C ALA A 29 -10.38 13.12 -9.38
N ASP A 30 -11.00 13.12 -10.56
CA ASP A 30 -10.32 13.22 -11.85
C ASP A 30 -10.92 14.37 -12.67
N GLY A 31 -10.88 15.56 -12.06
CA GLY A 31 -11.54 16.77 -12.58
C GLY A 31 -13.01 16.90 -12.19
N PRO A 32 -13.68 17.97 -12.66
CA PRO A 32 -15.05 18.29 -12.23
C PRO A 32 -16.05 17.18 -12.57
N GLY A 33 -16.75 16.69 -11.56
CA GLY A 33 -17.82 15.69 -11.71
C GLY A 33 -17.34 14.26 -12.04
N ARG A 34 -16.03 13.98 -11.96
CA ARG A 34 -15.46 12.66 -12.24
C ARG A 34 -14.75 12.12 -11.02
N VAL A 35 -15.09 10.88 -10.66
CA VAL A 35 -14.41 10.10 -9.63
C VAL A 35 -13.90 8.82 -10.27
N VAL A 36 -12.64 8.51 -10.04
CA VAL A 36 -12.00 7.26 -10.47
C VAL A 36 -11.79 6.38 -9.25
N PHE A 37 -12.09 5.10 -9.41
CA PHE A 37 -11.81 4.07 -8.42
C PHE A 37 -10.69 3.18 -8.94
N GLU A 38 -9.66 2.97 -8.13
CA GLU A 38 -8.54 2.07 -8.42
C GLU A 38 -8.43 1.06 -7.29
N ARG A 39 -8.07 -0.20 -7.61
CA ARG A 39 -7.80 -1.20 -6.58
C ARG A 39 -6.64 -0.73 -5.73
N GLU A 40 -6.82 -0.80 -4.41
CA GLU A 40 -5.71 -0.62 -3.49
C GLU A 40 -4.74 -1.79 -3.69
N VAL A 41 -3.57 -1.48 -4.26
CA VAL A 41 -2.47 -2.42 -4.32
C VAL A 41 -1.68 -2.23 -3.04
N ASP A 42 -1.61 -3.26 -2.20
CA ASP A 42 -0.65 -3.30 -1.11
C ASP A 42 0.76 -3.45 -1.72
N VAL A 43 1.36 -2.31 -2.01
CA VAL A 43 2.69 -2.21 -2.60
C VAL A 43 3.69 -2.95 -1.69
N LEU A 44 3.54 -2.84 -0.37
CA LEU A 44 4.43 -3.53 0.56
C LEU A 44 4.29 -5.04 0.44
N ALA A 45 3.08 -5.59 0.36
CA ALA A 45 2.88 -7.03 0.15
C ALA A 45 3.59 -7.55 -1.13
N GLY A 46 3.70 -6.73 -2.18
CA GLY A 46 4.45 -7.08 -3.39
C GLY A 46 5.98 -7.08 -3.25
N PHE A 47 6.52 -6.36 -2.26
CA PHE A 47 7.95 -6.25 -2.01
C PHE A 47 8.43 -6.97 -0.74
N VAL A 48 7.51 -7.42 0.11
CA VAL A 48 7.82 -8.20 1.31
C VAL A 48 8.55 -9.48 0.89
N GLY A 49 9.81 -9.59 1.33
CA GLY A 49 10.66 -10.72 0.99
C GLY A 49 11.32 -10.65 -0.39
N ALA A 50 11.04 -9.65 -1.23
CA ALA A 50 11.65 -9.54 -2.55
C ALA A 50 13.18 -9.32 -2.51
N LEU A 51 13.70 -8.86 -1.36
CA LEU A 51 15.13 -8.66 -1.10
C LEU A 51 15.72 -9.72 -0.15
N THR A 52 15.05 -10.84 0.10
CA THR A 52 15.65 -11.94 0.88
C THR A 52 16.87 -12.48 0.15
N GLY A 53 18.02 -12.53 0.82
CA GLY A 53 19.30 -12.99 0.26
C GLY A 53 20.13 -11.91 -0.44
N VAL A 54 19.70 -10.64 -0.42
CA VAL A 54 20.52 -9.51 -0.89
C VAL A 54 21.58 -9.11 0.13
N TYR A 55 21.29 -9.29 1.41
CA TYR A 55 22.22 -9.06 2.50
C TYR A 55 22.92 -10.37 2.87
N GLU A 56 24.20 -10.28 3.21
CA GLU A 56 24.94 -11.41 3.78
C GLU A 56 24.33 -11.81 5.13
N PRO A 57 24.45 -13.09 5.54
CA PRO A 57 24.07 -13.51 6.88
C PRO A 57 24.67 -12.58 7.94
N ASP A 58 23.85 -12.17 8.91
CA ASP A 58 24.22 -11.33 10.06
C ASP A 58 24.64 -9.87 9.75
N GLU A 59 24.61 -9.44 8.48
CA GLU A 59 24.97 -8.06 8.08
C GLU A 59 24.09 -7.00 8.76
N LEU A 60 22.78 -7.27 8.87
CA LEU A 60 21.83 -6.38 9.56
C LEU A 60 22.04 -6.34 11.08
N THR A 61 22.56 -7.43 11.66
CA THR A 61 22.91 -7.48 13.09
C THR A 61 24.13 -6.60 13.35
N GLY A 62 25.15 -6.69 12.48
CA GLY A 62 26.33 -5.82 12.56
C GLY A 62 25.99 -4.32 12.43
N LEU A 63 25.10 -3.96 11.51
CA LEU A 63 24.61 -2.58 11.36
C LEU A 63 23.83 -2.10 12.60
N ARG A 64 23.09 -3.00 13.27
CA ARG A 64 22.35 -2.67 14.49
C ARG A 64 23.30 -2.43 15.67
N ASP A 65 24.31 -3.27 15.81
CA ASP A 65 25.33 -3.13 16.86
C ASP A 65 26.17 -1.85 16.69
N GLU A 66 26.37 -1.37 15.45
CA GLU A 66 27.04 -0.09 15.16
C GLU A 66 26.25 1.12 15.64
N TRP A 67 24.92 1.08 15.56
CA TRP A 67 24.04 2.17 15.99
C TRP A 67 23.87 2.22 17.50
N ASP A 68 23.87 1.06 18.15
CA ASP A 68 23.81 0.93 19.61
C ASP A 68 25.18 1.12 20.28
N SER A 69 26.25 1.26 19.49
CA SER A 69 27.58 1.59 19.97
C SER A 69 27.68 3.07 20.42
N PRO A 70 28.32 3.35 21.56
CA PRO A 70 28.38 4.70 22.15
C PRO A 70 29.11 5.75 21.29
N SER A 71 29.80 5.32 20.22
CA SER A 71 30.49 6.15 19.24
C SER A 71 29.56 6.85 18.24
N SER A 72 28.30 6.42 18.12
CA SER A 72 27.35 6.89 17.10
C SER A 72 26.30 7.89 17.60
N MET A 73 26.31 8.27 18.88
CA MET A 73 25.52 9.40 19.37
C MET A 73 26.23 10.72 19.01
N PRO A 74 25.65 11.60 18.17
CA PRO A 74 26.11 12.98 18.14
C PRO A 74 25.83 13.59 19.53
N GLY A 75 26.83 14.23 20.11
CA GLY A 75 26.71 14.93 21.39
C GLY A 75 25.68 16.05 21.38
#